data_AF-A0A3D3LES9-F1
#
_entry.id   AF-A0A3D3LES9-F1
#
_cell.length_a   1.000
_cell.length_b   1.000
_cell.length_c   1.000
_cell.angle_alpha   90.00
_cell.angle_beta   90.00
_cell.angle_gamma   90.00
#
_symmetry.space_group_name_H-M   'P 1'
#
loop_
_entity.id
_entity.type
_entity.pdbx_description
1 polymer ?
#
loop_
_entity_poly.entity_id
_entity_poly.type
_entity_poly.pdbx_seq_one_letter_code
_entity_poly.pdbx_strand_id
1 'polypeptide(L)'
;MHKQNPCHFPAALIFKGKQRVHRMSEEPHFIHAPSPPGGEPETPPPSGKGGILRRLRDSKRVRLWFAARHLKLKRDYRPMLLGRPMSREEVGAAGEALAARWLAGHGRRILRRNHRGPFHGEVDIVARHGRVLTFVEVKTRTSAEFGRPADAVDAQKRLLIQRGGQDWLRLLGRPRVRFRFDIVEVLLIPGMKPHVYVIVNAFQMPDSSMSGR
;
A
#
# COMPACT_ATOMS: atom_id res chain seq x y z
N MET A 1 -24.80 38.34 17.36
CA MET A 1 -25.24 36.93 17.29
C MET A 1 -25.19 36.47 15.84
N HIS A 2 -24.19 35.69 15.43
CA HIS A 2 -24.21 35.05 14.10
C HIS A 2 -23.81 33.58 14.21
N LYS A 3 -24.72 32.72 13.74
CA LYS A 3 -24.71 31.27 13.80
C LYS A 3 -23.61 30.70 12.90
N GLN A 4 -22.85 29.74 13.44
CA GLN A 4 -21.92 28.91 12.68
C GLN A 4 -22.69 27.82 11.94
N ASN A 5 -22.56 27.77 10.61
CA ASN A 5 -23.02 26.64 9.81
C ASN A 5 -21.95 25.51 9.84
N PRO A 6 -22.34 24.24 10.04
CA PRO A 6 -21.41 23.12 9.97
C PRO A 6 -21.15 22.71 8.51
N CYS A 7 -19.89 22.72 8.08
CA CYS A 7 -19.49 22.22 6.76
C CYS A 7 -19.67 20.68 6.69
N HIS A 8 -20.72 20.27 5.98
CA HIS A 8 -20.98 18.89 5.56
C HIS A 8 -20.08 18.57 4.34
N PHE A 9 -19.28 17.50 4.41
CA PHE A 9 -18.53 16.98 3.25
C PHE A 9 -19.28 15.77 2.69
N PRO A 10 -19.67 15.74 1.40
CA PRO A 10 -20.31 14.58 0.83
C PRO A 10 -19.30 13.43 0.65
N ALA A 11 -19.69 12.25 1.14
CA ALA A 11 -19.02 10.98 0.90
C ALA A 11 -19.60 10.34 -0.36
N ALA A 12 -18.93 10.44 -1.51
CA ALA A 12 -19.16 9.56 -2.64
C ALA A 12 -18.02 9.68 -3.67
N LEU A 13 -17.23 8.63 -3.82
CA LEU A 13 -16.68 8.26 -5.14
C LEU A 13 -16.52 6.74 -5.18
N ILE A 14 -17.65 6.07 -5.45
CA ILE A 14 -17.71 4.67 -5.83
C ILE A 14 -17.65 4.65 -7.36
N PHE A 15 -16.56 4.10 -7.91
CA PHE A 15 -16.48 3.79 -9.34
C PHE A 15 -17.45 2.65 -9.66
N LYS A 16 -18.58 2.96 -10.30
CA LYS A 16 -19.38 2.01 -11.09
C LYS A 16 -19.37 2.49 -12.55
N GLY A 17 -18.58 1.83 -13.39
CA GLY A 17 -18.68 1.94 -14.84
C GLY A 17 -19.41 0.73 -15.41
N LYS A 18 -20.70 0.87 -15.70
CA LYS A 18 -21.43 0.03 -16.67
C LYS A 18 -21.82 0.97 -17.80
N GLN A 19 -21.23 0.81 -18.98
CA GLN A 19 -21.81 1.31 -20.21
C GLN A 19 -22.38 0.13 -20.99
N ARG A 20 -23.67 0.25 -21.28
CA ARG A 20 -24.48 -0.59 -22.15
C ARG A 20 -24.36 0.05 -23.53
N VAL A 21 -23.78 -0.65 -24.49
CA VAL A 21 -23.70 -0.20 -25.88
C VAL A 21 -24.86 -0.81 -26.65
N HIS A 22 -25.52 0.04 -27.44
CA HIS A 22 -26.66 -0.29 -28.28
C HIS A 22 -26.28 -1.24 -29.43
N ARG A 23 -27.26 -2.08 -29.76
CA ARG A 23 -27.34 -2.98 -30.92
C ARG A 23 -27.43 -2.16 -32.20
N MET A 24 -26.49 -2.34 -33.12
CA MET A 24 -26.69 -2.15 -34.56
C MET A 24 -26.03 -3.30 -35.31
N SER A 25 -26.84 -3.86 -36.21
CA SER A 25 -26.61 -4.93 -37.16
C SER A 25 -25.48 -4.62 -38.14
N GLU A 26 -24.65 -5.63 -38.44
CA GLU A 26 -24.14 -5.96 -39.77
C GLU A 26 -23.21 -7.19 -39.67
N GLU A 27 -23.54 -8.25 -40.39
CA GLU A 27 -22.69 -9.44 -40.55
C GLU A 27 -21.59 -9.18 -41.59
N PRO A 28 -20.38 -9.71 -41.36
CA PRO A 28 -19.50 -10.07 -42.46
C PRO A 28 -19.22 -11.58 -42.49
N HIS A 29 -19.44 -12.13 -43.68
CA HIS A 29 -19.12 -13.48 -44.12
C HIS A 29 -17.73 -13.96 -43.68
N PHE A 30 -17.68 -15.06 -42.92
CA PHE A 30 -16.45 -15.80 -42.68
C PHE A 30 -16.27 -16.87 -43.75
N ILE A 31 -15.17 -16.75 -44.50
CA ILE A 31 -14.67 -17.72 -45.46
C ILE A 31 -14.12 -18.92 -44.69
N HIS A 32 -14.53 -20.14 -45.06
CA HIS A 32 -14.06 -21.40 -44.49
C HIS A 32 -12.53 -21.57 -44.66
N ALA A 33 -11.83 -21.87 -43.57
CA ALA A 33 -10.49 -22.44 -43.58
C ALA A 33 -10.54 -23.90 -43.08
N PRO A 34 -9.75 -24.83 -43.67
CA PRO A 34 -9.89 -26.26 -43.47
C PRO A 34 -9.36 -26.75 -42.11
N SER A 35 -9.99 -27.78 -41.58
CA SER A 35 -9.58 -28.50 -40.37
C SER A 35 -8.19 -29.15 -40.51
N PRO A 36 -7.32 -29.09 -39.48
CA PRO A 36 -6.09 -29.86 -39.48
C PRO A 36 -6.36 -31.36 -39.19
N PRO A 37 -5.53 -32.28 -39.70
CA PRO A 37 -5.72 -33.71 -39.57
C PRO A 37 -5.46 -34.20 -38.14
N GLY A 38 -6.16 -35.26 -37.76
CA GLY A 38 -6.11 -35.88 -36.43
C GLY A 38 -4.71 -36.35 -36.04
N GLY A 39 -4.26 -35.88 -34.88
CA GLY A 39 -3.25 -36.51 -34.05
C GLY A 39 -3.93 -37.16 -32.85
N GLU A 40 -3.45 -38.35 -32.47
CA GLU A 40 -3.93 -39.18 -31.36
C GLU A 40 -4.06 -38.39 -30.03
N PRO A 41 -4.95 -38.80 -29.12
CA PRO A 41 -5.09 -38.14 -27.82
C PRO A 41 -3.84 -38.39 -26.97
N GLU A 42 -2.92 -37.43 -26.96
CA GLU A 42 -1.90 -37.36 -25.92
C GLU A 42 -2.61 -37.26 -24.57
N THR A 43 -2.34 -38.22 -23.68
CA THR A 43 -2.85 -38.22 -22.32
C THR A 43 -2.50 -36.89 -21.64
N PRO A 44 -3.45 -36.17 -21.03
CA PRO A 44 -3.13 -34.92 -20.35
C PRO A 44 -2.15 -35.19 -19.21
N PRO A 45 -1.11 -34.34 -19.00
CA PRO A 45 -0.21 -34.50 -17.86
C PRO A 45 -1.02 -34.48 -16.57
N PRO A 46 -0.62 -35.25 -15.54
CA PRO A 46 -1.42 -35.48 -14.35
C PRO A 46 -1.84 -34.15 -13.71
N SER A 47 -3.14 -34.02 -13.47
CA SER A 47 -3.82 -32.88 -12.86
C SER A 47 -3.43 -32.75 -11.38
N GLY A 48 -2.17 -32.40 -11.12
CA GLY A 48 -1.66 -32.15 -9.80
C GLY A 48 -2.17 -30.81 -9.29
N LYS A 49 -3.19 -30.82 -8.42
CA LYS A 49 -3.54 -29.66 -7.56
C LYS A 49 -2.28 -29.07 -6.87
N GLY A 50 -1.26 -29.88 -6.64
CA GLY A 50 0.06 -29.48 -6.13
C GLY A 50 0.90 -28.58 -7.06
N GLY A 51 0.77 -28.68 -8.39
CA GLY A 51 1.54 -27.88 -9.35
C GLY A 51 1.06 -26.43 -9.47
N ILE A 52 -0.24 -26.19 -9.28
CA ILE A 52 -0.83 -24.85 -9.21
C ILE A 52 -0.51 -24.21 -7.85
N LEU A 53 -0.67 -24.96 -6.76
CA LEU A 53 -0.34 -24.49 -5.40
C LEU A 53 1.16 -24.14 -5.25
N ARG A 54 2.05 -24.91 -5.87
CA ARG A 54 3.49 -24.63 -5.91
C ARG A 54 3.80 -23.39 -6.74
N ARG A 55 3.26 -23.26 -7.96
CA ARG A 55 3.41 -22.05 -8.79
C ARG A 55 2.85 -20.78 -8.13
N LEU A 56 1.74 -20.89 -7.41
CA LEU A 56 1.17 -19.77 -6.65
C LEU A 56 2.07 -19.36 -5.47
N ARG A 57 2.71 -20.33 -4.80
CA ARG A 57 3.68 -20.07 -3.72
C ARG A 57 4.93 -19.32 -4.22
N ASP A 58 5.32 -19.55 -5.47
CA ASP A 58 6.50 -18.91 -6.07
C ASP A 58 6.21 -17.49 -6.58
N SER A 59 4.95 -17.16 -6.88
CA SER A 59 4.53 -15.85 -7.34
C SER A 59 4.84 -14.74 -6.32
N LYS A 60 5.73 -13.80 -6.67
CA LYS A 60 6.11 -12.64 -5.85
C LYS A 60 4.90 -11.86 -5.33
N ARG A 61 3.88 -11.66 -6.19
CA ARG A 61 2.64 -10.97 -5.81
C ARG A 61 1.88 -11.70 -4.71
N VAL A 62 1.75 -13.02 -4.84
CA VAL A 62 1.08 -13.86 -3.84
C VAL A 62 1.83 -13.81 -2.52
N ARG A 63 3.16 -13.89 -2.57
CA ARG A 63 4.00 -13.85 -1.37
C ARG A 63 3.89 -12.53 -0.61
N LEU A 64 3.98 -11.39 -1.29
CA LEU A 64 3.80 -10.07 -0.66
C LEU A 64 2.41 -9.91 -0.03
N TRP A 65 1.37 -10.41 -0.70
CA TRP A 65 0.01 -10.43 -0.14
C TRP A 65 -0.07 -11.30 1.13
N PHE A 66 0.53 -12.50 1.11
CA PHE A 66 0.56 -13.39 2.27
C PHE A 66 1.30 -12.74 3.44
N ALA A 67 2.48 -12.15 3.20
CA ALA A 67 3.28 -11.44 4.20
C ALA A 67 2.48 -10.33 4.89
N ALA A 68 1.80 -9.49 4.10
CA ALA A 68 0.98 -8.40 4.61
C ALA A 68 -0.22 -8.87 5.48
N ARG A 69 -0.76 -10.07 5.22
CA ARG A 69 -2.02 -10.53 5.83
C ARG A 69 -1.83 -11.39 7.08
N HIS A 70 -0.78 -12.21 7.13
CA HIS A 70 -0.69 -13.30 8.10
C HIS A 70 0.13 -12.97 9.34
N LEU A 71 1.00 -11.96 9.29
CA LEU A 71 1.69 -11.49 10.49
C LEU A 71 0.72 -10.75 11.42
N LYS A 72 0.76 -11.00 12.74
CA LYS A 72 -0.18 -10.40 13.73
C LYS A 72 0.60 -9.70 14.84
N LEU A 73 0.12 -8.53 15.28
CA LEU A 73 0.73 -7.76 16.39
C LEU A 73 0.79 -8.55 17.71
N LYS A 74 -0.14 -9.49 17.92
CA LYS A 74 -0.26 -10.24 19.19
C LYS A 74 0.52 -11.57 19.22
N ARG A 75 1.22 -11.93 18.14
CA ARG A 75 1.96 -13.18 18.03
C ARG A 75 3.44 -12.90 17.86
N ASP A 76 4.27 -13.81 18.35
CA ASP A 76 5.70 -13.71 18.19
C ASP A 76 6.07 -13.78 16.71
N TYR A 77 6.98 -12.90 16.30
CA TYR A 77 7.44 -12.82 14.93
C TYR A 77 8.31 -14.04 14.62
N ARG A 78 7.99 -14.68 13.50
CA ARG A 78 8.83 -15.71 12.89
C ARG A 78 9.18 -15.23 11.48
N PRO A 79 10.47 -15.14 11.10
CA PRO A 79 10.90 -14.66 9.78
C PRO A 79 10.71 -15.74 8.70
N MET A 80 9.59 -16.46 8.75
CA MET A 80 9.26 -17.58 7.88
C MET A 80 7.93 -17.32 7.19
N LEU A 81 7.89 -17.50 5.87
CA LEU A 81 6.70 -17.35 5.06
C LEU A 81 6.59 -18.50 4.07
N LEU A 82 5.47 -19.22 4.10
CA LEU A 82 5.19 -20.37 3.22
C LEU A 82 6.28 -21.46 3.28
N GLY A 83 6.85 -21.68 4.48
CA GLY A 83 7.85 -22.73 4.73
C GLY A 83 9.30 -22.35 4.43
N ARG A 84 9.59 -21.09 4.11
CA ARG A 84 10.96 -20.60 3.85
C ARG A 84 11.24 -19.26 4.57
N PRO A 85 12.51 -18.85 4.70
CA PRO A 85 12.86 -17.53 5.20
C PRO A 85 12.25 -16.41 4.34
N MET A 86 11.78 -15.35 5.01
CA MET A 86 11.24 -14.16 4.34
C MET A 86 12.34 -13.35 3.64
N SER A 87 12.04 -12.81 2.45
CA SER A 87 12.91 -11.84 1.79
C SER A 87 12.77 -10.45 2.42
N ARG A 88 13.73 -9.55 2.14
CA ARG A 88 13.69 -8.16 2.63
C ARG A 88 12.41 -7.42 2.22
N GLU A 89 11.92 -7.66 1.00
CA GLU A 89 10.67 -7.07 0.50
C GLU A 89 9.44 -7.62 1.22
N GLU A 90 9.44 -8.92 1.54
CA GLU A 90 8.36 -9.55 2.29
C GLU A 90 8.31 -9.05 3.73
N VAL A 91 9.48 -8.88 4.36
CA VAL A 91 9.60 -8.25 5.68
C VAL A 91 9.07 -6.81 5.63
N GLY A 92 9.48 -6.03 4.63
CA GLY A 92 8.99 -4.66 4.44
C GLY A 92 7.47 -4.59 4.25
N ALA A 93 6.90 -5.45 3.39
CA ALA A 93 5.46 -5.51 3.17
C ALA A 93 4.67 -5.94 4.43
N ALA A 94 5.24 -6.86 5.22
CA ALA A 94 4.66 -7.27 6.50
C ALA A 94 4.69 -6.12 7.51
N GLY A 95 5.81 -5.39 7.59
CA GLY A 95 5.95 -4.20 8.43
C GLY A 95 4.97 -3.09 8.07
N GLU A 96 4.85 -2.74 6.79
CA GLU A 96 3.85 -1.75 6.32
C GLU A 96 2.42 -2.16 6.69
N ALA A 97 2.08 -3.43 6.54
CA ALA A 97 0.77 -3.93 6.91
C ALA A 97 0.52 -3.93 8.42
N LEU A 98 1.54 -4.14 9.24
CA LEU A 98 1.46 -4.02 10.70
C LEU A 98 1.32 -2.56 11.12
N ALA A 99 2.10 -1.66 10.53
CA ALA A 99 2.02 -0.21 10.75
C ALA A 99 0.60 0.29 10.46
N ALA A 100 0.04 -0.05 9.30
CA ALA A 100 -1.33 0.33 8.94
C ALA A 100 -2.38 -0.16 9.94
N ARG A 101 -2.25 -1.41 10.41
CA ARG A 101 -3.15 -1.99 11.41
C ARG A 101 -3.00 -1.34 12.78
N TRP A 102 -1.77 -1.08 13.21
CA TRP A 102 -1.50 -0.41 14.47
C TRP A 102 -2.06 1.00 14.44
N LEU A 103 -1.77 1.79 13.39
CA LEU A 103 -2.32 3.13 13.21
C LEU A 103 -3.85 3.13 13.24
N ALA A 104 -4.50 2.18 12.55
CA ALA A 104 -5.94 2.02 12.56
C ALA A 104 -6.49 1.73 13.97
N GLY A 105 -5.85 0.81 14.71
CA GLY A 105 -6.20 0.51 16.10
C GLY A 105 -5.98 1.68 17.06
N HIS A 106 -5.19 2.68 16.68
CA HIS A 106 -4.88 3.87 17.48
C HIS A 106 -5.47 5.15 16.86
N GLY A 107 -6.67 5.07 16.30
CA GLY A 107 -7.49 6.24 15.94
C GLY A 107 -7.16 6.91 14.59
N ARG A 108 -6.26 6.34 13.77
CA ARG A 108 -6.00 6.84 12.42
C ARG A 108 -6.89 6.12 11.40
N ARG A 109 -7.61 6.85 10.55
CA ARG A 109 -8.29 6.27 9.39
C ARG A 109 -7.33 6.15 8.22
N ILE A 110 -7.04 4.92 7.78
CA ILE A 110 -6.19 4.67 6.60
C ILE A 110 -6.96 5.07 5.34
N LEU A 111 -6.39 5.99 4.55
CA LEU A 111 -6.98 6.49 3.30
C LEU A 111 -6.37 5.78 2.09
N ARG A 112 -5.06 5.55 2.11
CA ARG A 112 -4.32 4.89 1.04
C ARG A 112 -3.07 4.22 1.60
N ARG A 113 -2.70 3.08 1.02
CA ARG A 113 -1.40 2.45 1.17
C ARG A 113 -0.67 2.45 -0.17
N ASN A 114 0.65 2.48 -0.14
CA ASN A 114 1.52 2.51 -1.32
C ASN A 114 1.07 3.58 -2.33
N HIS A 115 0.96 4.82 -1.87
CA HIS A 115 0.68 5.93 -2.77
C HIS A 115 1.93 6.20 -3.60
N ARG A 116 1.72 6.29 -4.92
CA ARG A 116 2.67 6.74 -5.92
C ARG A 116 1.95 7.80 -6.73
N GLY A 117 2.48 9.02 -6.71
CA GLY A 117 1.85 10.17 -7.32
C GLY A 117 2.37 10.46 -8.74
N PRO A 118 1.65 11.29 -9.50
CA PRO A 118 1.97 11.56 -10.91
C PRO A 118 3.31 12.26 -11.12
N PHE A 119 3.90 12.87 -10.08
CA PHE A 119 5.18 13.56 -10.18
C PHE A 119 6.31 12.77 -9.49
N HIS A 120 6.13 11.45 -9.41
CA HIS A 120 7.08 10.50 -8.82
C HIS A 120 7.26 10.66 -7.30
N GLY A 121 6.31 11.31 -6.61
CA GLY A 121 6.23 11.29 -5.17
C GLY A 121 5.73 9.94 -4.65
N GLU A 122 6.12 9.56 -3.43
CA GLU A 122 5.68 8.31 -2.81
C GLU A 122 5.36 8.46 -1.33
N VAL A 123 4.29 7.81 -0.87
CA VAL A 123 3.95 7.73 0.57
C VAL A 123 3.51 6.31 0.86
N ASP A 124 4.12 5.66 1.85
CA ASP A 124 3.76 4.29 2.22
C ASP A 124 2.32 4.21 2.75
N ILE A 125 1.96 5.14 3.65
CA ILE A 125 0.59 5.20 4.19
C ILE A 125 0.12 6.66 4.22
N VAL A 126 -1.02 6.92 3.60
CA VAL A 126 -1.79 8.16 3.78
C VAL A 126 -2.94 7.85 4.74
N ALA A 127 -3.01 8.58 5.84
CA ALA A 127 -4.05 8.40 6.85
C ALA A 127 -4.60 9.74 7.35
N ARG A 128 -5.68 9.67 8.10
CA ARG A 128 -6.30 10.82 8.76
C ARG A 128 -6.39 10.58 10.26
N HIS A 129 -5.87 11.53 11.04
CA HIS A 129 -5.97 11.56 12.49
C HIS A 129 -6.79 12.80 12.90
N GLY A 130 -8.07 12.62 13.21
CA GLY A 130 -9.00 13.73 13.44
C GLY A 130 -9.09 14.67 12.22
N ARG A 131 -8.61 15.90 12.37
CA ARG A 131 -8.60 16.94 11.32
C ARG A 131 -7.27 17.03 10.55
N VAL A 132 -6.30 16.17 10.86
CA VAL A 132 -4.95 16.21 10.28
C VAL A 132 -4.77 15.06 9.30
N LEU A 133 -4.28 15.35 8.09
CA LEU A 133 -3.74 14.32 7.19
C LEU A 133 -2.33 13.94 7.63
N THR A 134 -2.04 12.65 7.70
CA THR A 134 -0.72 12.14 8.06
C THR A 134 -0.16 11.37 6.87
N PHE A 135 0.99 11.82 6.38
CA PHE A 135 1.78 11.12 5.37
C PHE A 135 2.87 10.35 6.10
N VAL A 136 2.82 9.03 6.00
CA VAL A 136 3.62 8.14 6.85
C VAL A 136 4.59 7.34 5.98
N GLU A 137 5.84 7.35 6.40
CA GLU A 137 6.88 6.42 5.96
C GLU A 137 6.99 5.27 6.97
N VAL A 138 7.13 4.02 6.49
CA VAL A 138 7.29 2.85 7.36
C VAL A 138 8.72 2.31 7.28
N LYS A 139 9.38 2.19 8.43
CA LYS A 139 10.69 1.54 8.56
C LYS A 139 10.53 0.22 9.30
N THR A 140 10.90 -0.88 8.65
CA THR A 140 10.87 -2.21 9.29
C THR A 140 12.29 -2.58 9.72
N ARG A 141 12.46 -2.97 10.99
CA ARG A 141 13.73 -3.37 11.58
C ARG A 141 13.65 -4.81 12.07
N THR A 142 14.67 -5.63 11.81
CA THR A 142 14.70 -7.04 12.21
C THR A 142 15.75 -7.36 13.28
N SER A 143 16.51 -6.36 13.73
CA SER A 143 17.46 -6.46 14.84
C SER A 143 17.19 -5.37 15.87
N ALA A 144 17.63 -5.62 17.10
CA ALA A 144 17.54 -4.69 18.23
C ALA A 144 18.73 -3.72 18.31
N GLU A 145 19.68 -3.79 17.37
CA GLU A 145 20.81 -2.87 17.32
C GLU A 145 20.31 -1.46 17.00
N PHE A 146 20.21 -0.65 18.05
CA PHE A 146 19.83 0.74 17.98
C PHE A 146 21.01 1.57 17.44
N GLY A 147 21.00 1.86 16.15
CA GLY A 147 21.75 3.00 15.60
C GLY A 147 21.07 4.31 16.00
N ARG A 148 21.81 5.23 16.64
CA ARG A 148 21.31 6.52 17.15
C ARG A 148 20.55 7.35 16.08
N PRO A 149 19.59 8.20 16.51
CA PRO A 149 18.60 8.83 15.64
C PRO A 149 18.98 10.28 15.28
N ALA A 150 19.61 10.49 14.13
CA ALA A 150 19.78 11.85 13.58
C ALA A 150 18.97 12.08 12.29
N ASP A 151 18.88 11.10 11.39
CA ASP A 151 18.34 11.30 10.02
C ASP A 151 17.54 10.09 9.50
N ALA A 152 16.69 9.46 10.31
CA ALA A 152 16.06 8.16 10.02
C ALA A 152 15.24 8.04 8.70
N VAL A 153 15.09 9.16 7.99
CA VAL A 153 14.77 9.20 6.55
C VAL A 153 15.84 10.07 5.88
N ASP A 154 16.61 9.49 4.95
CA ASP A 154 17.60 10.23 4.17
C ASP A 154 16.96 11.44 3.45
N ALA A 155 17.76 12.44 3.08
CA ALA A 155 17.24 13.65 2.46
C ALA A 155 16.46 13.37 1.16
N GLN A 156 16.88 12.37 0.38
CA GLN A 156 16.21 12.01 -0.87
C GLN A 156 14.83 11.42 -0.61
N LYS A 157 14.71 10.56 0.39
CA LYS A 157 13.47 9.92 0.80
C LYS A 157 12.52 10.94 1.42
N ARG A 158 13.02 11.92 2.20
CA ARG A 158 12.22 13.06 2.68
C ARG A 158 11.58 13.81 1.51
N LEU A 159 12.37 14.14 0.48
CA LEU A 159 11.86 14.81 -0.73
C LEU A 159 10.80 13.98 -1.46
N LEU A 160 11.01 12.67 -1.60
CA LEU A 160 10.04 11.76 -2.22
C LEU A 160 8.70 11.74 -1.46
N ILE A 161 8.76 11.71 -0.13
CA ILE A 161 7.57 11.69 0.72
C ILE A 161 6.85 13.04 0.70
N GLN A 162 7.59 14.15 0.79
CA GLN A 162 7.03 15.50 0.66
C GLN A 162 6.31 15.66 -0.68
N ARG A 163 6.95 15.22 -1.78
CA ARG A 163 6.34 15.23 -3.11
C ARG A 163 5.11 14.33 -3.17
N GLY A 164 5.14 13.16 -2.55
CA GLY A 164 3.99 12.26 -2.46
C GLY A 164 2.83 12.89 -1.68
N GLY A 165 3.12 13.65 -0.62
CA GLY A 165 2.12 14.44 0.10
C GLY A 165 1.51 15.54 -0.76
N GLN A 166 2.33 16.27 -1.52
CA GLN A 166 1.86 17.29 -2.47
C GLN A 166 1.02 16.67 -3.60
N ASP A 167 1.44 15.53 -4.13
CA ASP A 167 0.71 14.75 -5.13
C ASP A 167 -0.69 14.40 -4.61
N TRP A 168 -0.76 13.86 -3.40
CA TRP A 168 -2.03 13.55 -2.75
C TRP A 168 -2.92 14.79 -2.57
N LEU A 169 -2.37 15.92 -2.11
CA LEU A 169 -3.13 17.16 -1.96
C LEU A 169 -3.64 17.70 -3.31
N ARG A 170 -2.85 17.57 -4.39
CA ARG A 170 -3.28 17.94 -5.74
C ARG A 170 -4.45 17.09 -6.22
N LEU A 171 -4.42 15.78 -5.97
CA LEU A 171 -5.54 14.88 -6.29
C LEU A 171 -6.84 15.26 -5.56
N LEU A 172 -6.73 15.87 -4.38
CA LEU A 172 -7.88 16.37 -3.61
C LEU A 172 -8.33 17.80 -3.99
N GLY A 173 -7.73 18.42 -5.03
CA GLY A 173 -8.04 19.80 -5.40
C GLY A 173 -7.41 20.86 -4.50
N ARG A 174 -6.25 20.56 -3.87
CA ARG A 174 -5.49 21.46 -2.98
C ARG A 174 -6.32 22.04 -1.81
N PRO A 175 -6.95 21.19 -0.98
CA PRO A 175 -7.78 21.68 0.11
C PRO A 175 -6.95 22.36 1.20
N ARG A 176 -7.54 23.34 1.90
CA ARG A 176 -6.95 23.95 3.09
C ARG A 176 -7.09 23.01 4.29
N VAL A 177 -6.16 22.07 4.43
CA VAL A 177 -6.12 21.07 5.50
C VAL A 177 -4.78 21.08 6.23
N ARG A 178 -4.82 20.76 7.52
CA ARG A 178 -3.59 20.51 8.28
C ARG A 178 -3.04 19.14 7.87
N PHE A 179 -1.73 19.06 7.68
CA PHE A 179 -1.05 17.80 7.45
C PHE A 179 0.30 17.78 8.16
N ARG A 180 0.87 16.58 8.29
CA ARG A 180 2.21 16.35 8.83
C ARG A 180 2.82 15.09 8.24
N PHE A 181 4.12 14.94 8.40
CA PHE A 181 4.85 13.73 8.03
C PHE A 181 5.24 12.96 9.28
N ASP A 182 4.85 11.70 9.36
CA ASP A 182 5.15 10.82 10.49
C ASP A 182 6.08 9.68 10.00
N ILE A 183 6.92 9.14 10.88
CA ILE A 183 7.65 7.88 10.64
C ILE A 183 7.06 6.83 11.58
N VAL A 184 6.81 5.64 11.04
CA VAL A 184 6.45 4.46 11.84
C VAL A 184 7.55 3.42 11.75
N GLU A 185 8.15 3.11 12.88
CA GLU A 185 9.10 2.00 12.99
C GLU A 185 8.37 0.74 13.45
N VAL A 186 8.61 -0.37 12.76
CA VAL A 186 8.08 -1.70 13.11
C VAL A 186 9.26 -2.63 13.38
N LEU A 187 9.39 -3.07 14.64
CA LEU A 187 10.41 -4.04 15.03
C LEU A 187 9.85 -5.45 14.93
N LEU A 188 10.54 -6.25 14.13
CA LEU A 188 10.27 -7.66 13.86
C LEU A 188 11.47 -8.48 14.31
N ILE A 189 11.64 -8.60 15.62
CA ILE A 189 12.70 -9.40 16.24
C ILE A 189 12.20 -10.85 16.38
N PRO A 190 12.91 -11.85 15.84
CA PRO A 190 12.48 -13.26 15.94
C PRO A 190 12.21 -13.68 17.39
N GLY A 191 11.08 -14.35 17.61
CA GLY A 191 10.67 -14.80 18.95
C GLY A 191 10.03 -13.72 19.84
N MET A 192 10.00 -12.46 19.39
CA MET A 192 9.32 -11.38 20.10
C MET A 192 8.06 -10.94 19.36
N LYS A 193 7.07 -10.44 20.10
CA LYS A 193 5.91 -9.76 19.50
C LYS A 193 6.38 -8.53 18.72
N PRO A 194 5.75 -8.21 17.57
CA PRO A 194 6.03 -6.97 16.86
C PRO A 194 5.79 -5.74 17.74
N HIS A 195 6.74 -4.81 17.74
CA HIS A 195 6.61 -3.52 18.40
C HIS A 195 6.52 -2.41 17.36
N VAL A 196 5.71 -1.39 17.64
CA VAL A 196 5.49 -0.26 16.74
C VAL A 196 5.75 1.03 17.48
N TYR A 197 6.66 1.84 16.95
CA TYR A 197 6.94 3.19 17.43
C TYR A 197 6.52 4.21 16.38
N VAL A 198 5.94 5.33 16.81
CA VAL A 198 5.50 6.40 15.92
C VAL A 198 6.21 7.69 16.28
N ILE A 199 7.00 8.19 15.34
CA ILE A 199 7.60 9.52 15.41
C ILE A 199 6.66 10.46 14.69
N VAL A 200 5.94 11.26 15.47
CA VAL A 200 4.98 12.24 14.96
C VAL A 200 5.72 13.49 14.50
N ASN A 201 5.30 14.06 13.37
CA ASN A 201 5.88 15.29 12.82
C ASN A 201 7.41 15.17 12.65
N ALA A 202 7.84 14.05 12.08
CA ALA A 202 9.24 13.67 11.94
C ALA A 202 10.04 14.65 11.08
N PHE A 203 9.39 15.32 10.12
CA PHE A 203 9.97 16.40 9.32
C PHE A 203 8.88 17.31 8.75
N GLN A 204 9.27 18.51 8.35
CA GLN A 204 8.38 19.52 7.77
C GLN A 204 8.56 19.62 6.26
N MET A 205 7.69 20.38 5.59
CA MET A 205 7.96 20.82 4.22
C MET A 205 9.11 21.85 4.22
N PRO A 206 9.86 22.02 3.12
CA PRO A 206 10.82 23.10 2.99
C PRO A 206 10.11 24.47 3.05
N ASP A 207 10.74 25.47 3.65
CA ASP A 207 10.17 26.80 3.91
C ASP A 207 9.64 27.52 2.65
N SER A 208 10.23 27.26 1.48
CA SER A 208 9.82 27.81 0.19
C SER A 208 8.43 27.35 -0.29
N SER A 209 7.82 26.37 0.39
CA SER A 209 6.43 25.93 0.12
C SER A 209 5.38 26.66 0.96
N MET A 210 5.79 27.54 1.88
CA MET A 210 4.90 28.36 2.71
C MET A 210 4.72 29.79 2.18
N SER A 211 5.56 30.23 1.22
CA SER A 211 5.58 31.61 0.70
C SER A 211 4.52 31.93 -0.35
N GLY A 212 3.52 31.07 -0.56
CA GLY A 212 2.45 31.27 -1.53
C GLY A 212 1.05 31.03 -0.96
N ARG A 213 0.77 31.56 0.23
CA ARG A 213 -0.54 31.44 0.89
C ARG A 213 -1.25 32.76 1.07
#